data_AF-A0A1G1IYV6-F1
#
_entry.id   AF-A0A1G1IYV6-F1
#
_cell.length_a   1.000
_cell.length_b   1.000
_cell.length_c   1.000
_cell.angle_alpha   90.00
_cell.angle_beta   90.00
_cell.angle_gamma   90.00
#
_symmetry.space_group_name_H-M   'P 1'
#
loop_
_entity.id
_entity.type
_entity.pdbx_description
1 polymer ?
#
loop_
_entity_poly.entity_id
_entity_poly.type
_entity_poly.pdbx_seq_one_letter_code
_entity_poly.pdbx_strand_id
1 'polypeptide(L)'
;MRVVDSINQDFAQNQSSYKVISNSLAITHPELVQEWHPTKNRSLTVDSVSPGSKLKVWWKCSKGPEHEWDATIYHRSRGIGCPFCSNRKLSSTNSLAYLFPAIAAEWHPTKNADLLPSKIVAGSGCKVWWQCPQGPDHEWQAKVVDRTRAGTGCPCCSGNQVSVTNSLAKKHPHLVAEWHPTKNIDLTPECITSGSSKKVWWKCSQGPDHEWQSSVGDRTNGRSCPFCCGRQVSESNSLAVKFPKLAEEWHPTKNQPLTSDKVTSGSNIKVWWACNAGSDHEWQAKVNDRVSQGQNCPFCVGQRVSITNSLSTQFPDIASQWHSIKNLDFRPD
;
A
#
# COMPACT_ATOMS: atom_id res chain seq x y z
N MET A 1 8.53 -79.21 59.34
CA MET A 1 9.50 -79.45 58.25
C MET A 1 8.73 -80.11 57.11
N ARG A 2 8.70 -79.44 55.95
CA ARG A 2 8.21 -79.89 54.63
C ARG A 2 6.68 -79.99 54.45
N VAL A 3 6.18 -78.89 53.89
CA VAL A 3 4.84 -78.64 53.38
C VAL A 3 4.99 -78.59 51.85
N VAL A 4 4.12 -79.31 51.15
CA VAL A 4 3.82 -79.28 49.70
C VAL A 4 4.91 -79.66 48.70
N ASP A 5 4.96 -80.94 48.35
CA ASP A 5 5.44 -81.43 47.04
C ASP A 5 4.23 -82.01 46.28
N SER A 6 3.51 -81.20 45.49
CA SER A 6 2.63 -81.73 44.41
C SER A 6 1.95 -80.75 43.45
N ILE A 7 2.29 -79.46 43.36
CA ILE A 7 1.53 -78.53 42.47
C ILE A 7 2.39 -77.73 41.47
N ASN A 8 3.69 -77.97 41.34
CA ASN A 8 4.53 -77.20 40.41
C ASN A 8 5.18 -78.05 39.31
N GLN A 9 4.36 -78.69 38.47
CA GLN A 9 4.86 -79.33 37.24
C GLN A 9 4.29 -78.81 35.91
N ASP A 10 3.40 -77.82 35.90
CA ASP A 10 2.78 -77.33 34.64
C ASP A 10 2.82 -75.80 34.43
N PHE A 11 3.92 -75.13 34.80
CA PHE A 11 4.19 -73.74 34.39
C PHE A 11 5.43 -73.59 33.50
N ALA A 12 5.77 -74.64 32.75
CA ALA A 12 6.59 -74.50 31.56
C ALA A 12 5.70 -74.16 30.36
N GLN A 13 6.13 -73.19 29.55
CA GLN A 13 5.60 -72.77 28.24
C GLN A 13 4.60 -71.59 28.22
N ASN A 14 5.12 -70.37 28.40
CA ASN A 14 5.02 -69.31 27.38
C ASN A 14 5.74 -68.02 27.83
N GLN A 15 7.06 -68.07 27.89
CA GLN A 15 7.87 -66.85 27.79
C GLN A 15 8.21 -66.64 26.32
N SER A 16 7.37 -65.88 25.61
CA SER A 16 7.76 -65.27 24.33
C SER A 16 8.84 -64.23 24.64
N SER A 17 10.10 -64.59 24.40
CA SER A 17 11.27 -63.76 24.58
C SER A 17 11.28 -62.60 23.57
N TYR A 18 10.66 -61.47 23.93
CA TYR A 18 10.87 -60.22 23.20
C TYR A 18 12.32 -59.79 23.42
N LYS A 19 13.14 -59.88 22.37
CA LYS A 19 14.53 -59.43 22.38
C LYS A 19 14.55 -57.91 22.56
N VAL A 20 14.74 -57.44 23.79
CA VAL A 20 14.98 -56.02 24.09
C VAL A 20 16.28 -55.63 23.37
N ILE A 21 16.18 -54.71 22.41
CA ILE A 21 17.35 -54.22 21.69
C ILE A 21 17.96 -53.09 22.55
N SER A 22 19.29 -53.09 22.75
CA SER A 22 19.99 -52.10 23.61
C SER A 22 19.76 -50.64 23.19
N ASN A 23 19.44 -50.40 21.91
CA ASN A 23 19.05 -49.11 21.35
C ASN A 23 17.56 -49.09 20.95
N SER A 24 16.68 -49.59 21.82
CA SER A 24 15.24 -49.58 21.56
C SER A 24 14.66 -48.16 21.54
N LEU A 25 13.51 -48.00 20.91
CA LEU A 25 12.76 -46.75 20.87
C LEU A 25 12.37 -46.29 22.28
N ALA A 26 11.97 -47.22 23.15
CA ALA A 26 11.61 -46.91 24.54
C ALA A 26 12.77 -46.31 25.35
N ILE A 27 14.00 -46.78 25.13
CA ILE A 27 15.19 -46.30 25.84
C ILE A 27 15.62 -44.93 25.32
N THR A 28 15.65 -44.77 23.99
CA THR A 28 16.22 -43.58 23.34
C THR A 28 15.25 -42.42 23.18
N HIS A 29 13.94 -42.70 23.14
CA HIS A 29 12.86 -41.73 22.92
C HIS A 29 11.67 -42.05 23.85
N PRO A 30 11.84 -41.97 25.18
CA PRO A 30 10.81 -42.35 26.15
C PRO A 30 9.49 -41.55 25.99
N GLU A 31 9.56 -40.33 25.44
CA GLU A 31 8.38 -39.51 25.12
C GLU A 31 7.48 -40.16 24.06
N LEU A 32 8.05 -40.95 23.13
CA LEU A 32 7.30 -41.63 22.07
C LEU A 32 6.54 -42.86 22.59
N VAL A 33 6.91 -43.40 23.76
CA VAL A 33 6.18 -44.50 24.40
C VAL A 33 4.76 -44.09 24.74
N GLN A 34 4.58 -42.86 25.22
CA GLN A 34 3.25 -42.32 25.57
C GLN A 34 2.37 -42.07 24.36
N GLU A 35 2.98 -41.94 23.17
CA GLU A 35 2.24 -41.78 21.92
C GLU A 35 2.05 -43.10 21.17
N TRP A 36 2.52 -44.25 21.69
CA TRP A 36 2.32 -45.55 21.06
C TRP A 36 0.85 -45.97 21.14
N HIS A 37 0.27 -46.39 20.02
CA HIS A 37 -1.13 -46.78 20.01
C HIS A 37 -1.35 -48.10 20.79
N PRO A 38 -2.31 -48.16 21.75
CA PRO A 38 -2.44 -49.29 22.68
C PRO A 38 -2.78 -50.63 22.01
N THR A 39 -3.56 -50.61 20.92
CA THR A 39 -4.12 -51.85 20.32
C THR A 39 -3.82 -52.07 18.83
N LYS A 40 -3.33 -51.07 18.08
CA LYS A 40 -3.22 -51.13 16.62
C LYS A 40 -1.87 -51.63 16.08
N ASN A 41 -0.89 -51.87 16.96
CA ASN A 41 0.46 -52.27 16.58
C ASN A 41 0.71 -53.80 16.67
N ARG A 42 -0.36 -54.59 16.85
CA ARG A 42 -0.31 -56.06 16.89
C ARG A 42 0.71 -56.53 17.95
N SER A 43 1.70 -57.34 17.55
CA SER A 43 2.76 -57.88 18.43
C SER A 43 3.97 -56.96 18.59
N LEU A 44 4.00 -55.79 17.93
CA LEU A 44 5.12 -54.86 18.06
C LEU A 44 5.02 -54.10 19.38
N THR A 45 6.12 -54.10 20.14
CA THR A 45 6.28 -53.30 21.36
C THR A 45 7.34 -52.22 21.15
N VAL A 46 7.27 -51.15 21.94
CA VAL A 46 8.24 -50.04 21.92
C VAL A 46 9.67 -50.50 22.23
N ASP A 47 9.84 -51.60 22.96
CA ASP A 47 11.13 -52.19 23.30
C ASP A 47 11.74 -53.04 22.17
N SER A 48 10.91 -53.46 21.22
CA SER A 48 11.29 -54.37 20.12
C SER A 48 11.69 -53.66 18.82
N VAL A 49 11.67 -52.32 18.80
CA VAL A 49 11.90 -51.51 17.59
C VAL A 49 12.99 -50.46 17.81
N SER A 50 13.75 -50.12 16.76
CA SER A 50 14.80 -49.09 16.80
C SER A 50 14.30 -47.74 16.26
N PRO A 51 14.85 -46.60 16.74
CA PRO A 51 14.51 -45.25 16.25
C PRO A 51 14.71 -45.04 14.76
N GLY A 52 15.67 -45.74 14.14
CA GLY A 52 15.95 -45.65 12.71
C GLY A 52 14.96 -46.43 11.82
N SER A 53 14.00 -47.13 12.41
CA SER A 53 13.13 -48.05 11.67
C SER A 53 12.18 -47.34 10.71
N LYS A 54 12.10 -47.83 9.47
CA LYS A 54 11.14 -47.36 8.46
C LYS A 54 9.76 -48.02 8.61
N LEU A 55 9.56 -48.87 9.62
CA LEU A 55 8.27 -49.50 9.90
C LEU A 55 7.21 -48.45 10.21
N LYS A 56 6.04 -48.57 9.55
CA LYS A 56 4.87 -47.74 9.78
C LYS A 56 4.03 -48.35 10.89
N VAL A 57 3.84 -47.62 11.96
CA VAL A 57 3.08 -48.04 13.14
C VAL A 57 2.06 -46.96 13.49
N TRP A 58 1.07 -47.34 14.28
CA TRP A 58 0.02 -46.44 14.77
C TRP A 58 0.46 -45.71 16.03
N TRP A 59 0.13 -44.43 16.06
CA TRP A 59 0.38 -43.49 17.15
C TRP A 59 -0.94 -42.89 17.63
N LYS A 60 -0.98 -42.48 18.89
CA LYS A 60 -2.11 -41.82 19.52
C LYS A 60 -1.62 -40.64 20.35
N CYS A 61 -2.14 -39.45 20.09
CA CYS A 61 -1.80 -38.25 20.87
C CYS A 61 -2.80 -38.08 22.01
N SER A 62 -2.33 -37.72 23.20
CA SER A 62 -3.17 -37.44 24.36
C SER A 62 -4.01 -36.18 24.24
N LYS A 63 -3.71 -35.30 23.28
CA LYS A 63 -4.41 -34.00 23.09
C LYS A 63 -5.80 -34.13 22.46
N GLY A 64 -6.15 -35.27 21.88
CA GLY A 64 -7.46 -35.49 21.30
C GLY A 64 -7.76 -36.98 21.11
N PRO A 65 -8.97 -37.45 21.47
CA PRO A 65 -9.33 -38.86 21.33
C PRO A 65 -9.29 -39.34 19.88
N GLU A 66 -9.50 -38.44 18.91
CA GLU A 66 -9.45 -38.71 17.47
C GLU A 66 -8.04 -38.59 16.87
N HIS A 67 -7.04 -38.20 17.65
CA HIS A 67 -5.66 -37.99 17.18
C HIS A 67 -4.92 -39.32 17.04
N GLU A 68 -5.41 -40.17 16.14
CA GLU A 68 -4.79 -41.45 15.80
C GLU A 68 -4.27 -41.39 14.37
N TRP A 69 -3.00 -41.74 14.18
CA TRP A 69 -2.38 -41.72 12.86
C TRP A 69 -1.29 -42.77 12.73
N ASP A 70 -1.02 -43.17 11.49
CA ASP A 70 0.09 -44.02 11.13
C ASP A 70 1.27 -43.19 10.64
N ALA A 71 2.47 -43.48 11.15
CA ALA A 71 3.72 -42.85 10.73
C ALA A 71 4.89 -43.81 10.92
N THR A 72 5.98 -43.56 10.19
CA THR A 72 7.21 -44.34 10.38
C THR A 72 7.87 -43.97 11.70
N ILE A 73 8.47 -44.96 12.37
CA ILE A 73 9.22 -44.74 13.61
C ILE A 73 10.35 -43.72 13.37
N TYR A 74 11.09 -43.86 12.27
CA TYR A 74 12.13 -42.93 11.84
C TYR A 74 11.67 -41.46 11.80
N HIS A 75 10.50 -41.17 11.24
CA HIS A 75 9.99 -39.80 11.19
C HIS A 75 9.62 -39.27 12.59
N ARG A 76 9.07 -40.13 13.44
CA ARG A 76 8.69 -39.78 14.81
C ARG A 76 9.91 -39.51 15.69
N SER A 77 10.93 -40.36 15.60
CA SER A 77 12.22 -40.16 16.28
C SER A 77 12.98 -38.91 15.80
N ARG A 78 12.70 -38.41 14.60
CA ARG A 78 13.21 -37.11 14.13
C ARG A 78 12.40 -35.89 14.58
N GLY A 79 11.40 -36.10 15.46
CA GLY A 79 10.59 -35.02 16.03
C GLY A 79 9.35 -34.64 15.20
N ILE A 80 8.96 -35.41 14.17
CA ILE A 80 7.72 -35.14 13.45
C ILE A 80 6.52 -35.48 14.35
N GLY A 81 5.90 -34.46 14.92
CA GLY A 81 4.76 -34.53 15.85
C GLY A 81 3.43 -35.04 15.28
N CYS A 82 2.41 -35.07 16.15
CA CYS A 82 1.01 -35.33 15.80
C CYS A 82 0.53 -34.43 14.63
N PRO A 83 -0.04 -35.01 13.55
CA PRO A 83 -0.49 -34.25 12.39
C PRO A 83 -1.74 -33.40 12.66
N PHE A 84 -2.55 -33.75 13.67
CA PHE A 84 -3.72 -32.97 14.07
C PHE A 84 -3.29 -31.71 14.83
N CYS A 85 -2.41 -31.86 15.83
CA CYS A 85 -1.83 -30.73 16.58
C CYS A 85 -1.03 -29.75 15.70
N SER A 86 -0.46 -30.23 14.59
CA SER A 86 0.28 -29.41 13.62
C SER A 86 -0.60 -28.90 12.46
N ASN A 87 -1.93 -29.04 12.55
CA ASN A 87 -2.90 -28.58 11.55
C ASN A 87 -2.70 -29.18 10.14
N ARG A 88 -2.10 -30.37 10.05
CA ARG A 88 -1.95 -31.13 8.79
C ARG A 88 -3.09 -32.12 8.56
N LYS A 89 -3.78 -32.56 9.62
CA LYS A 89 -5.02 -33.35 9.56
C LYS A 89 -6.13 -32.63 10.33
N LEU A 90 -7.36 -32.77 9.84
CA LEU A 90 -8.56 -32.21 10.46
C LEU A 90 -8.90 -32.95 11.77
N SER A 91 -9.20 -32.18 12.81
CA SER A 91 -9.73 -32.61 14.09
C SER A 91 -10.88 -31.67 14.46
N SER A 92 -11.74 -32.11 15.37
CA SER A 92 -12.86 -31.31 15.89
C SER A 92 -12.40 -29.96 16.47
N THR A 93 -11.17 -29.89 16.98
CA THR A 93 -10.60 -28.72 17.68
C THR A 93 -9.69 -27.85 16.83
N ASN A 94 -9.50 -28.15 15.54
CA ASN A 94 -8.61 -27.38 14.66
C ASN A 94 -9.22 -26.95 13.33
N SER A 95 -10.53 -27.17 13.17
CA SER A 95 -11.28 -26.70 12.01
C SER A 95 -11.32 -25.17 11.96
N LEU A 96 -11.52 -24.60 10.77
CA LEU A 96 -11.69 -23.16 10.60
C LEU A 96 -12.88 -22.65 11.43
N ALA A 97 -14.01 -23.35 11.41
CA ALA A 97 -15.20 -23.00 12.18
C ALA A 97 -14.92 -22.94 13.69
N TYR A 98 -14.11 -23.85 14.22
CA TYR A 98 -13.80 -23.93 15.64
C TYR A 98 -12.82 -22.84 16.09
N LEU A 99 -11.70 -22.68 15.36
CA LEU A 99 -10.64 -21.75 15.78
C LEU A 99 -10.91 -20.30 15.39
N PHE A 100 -11.63 -20.06 14.28
CA PHE A 100 -11.86 -18.72 13.73
C PHE A 100 -13.32 -18.53 13.30
N PRO A 101 -14.28 -18.54 14.26
CA PRO A 101 -15.70 -18.43 13.94
C PRO A 101 -16.06 -17.16 13.16
N ALA A 102 -15.41 -16.03 13.45
CA ALA A 102 -15.62 -14.79 12.70
C ALA A 102 -15.17 -14.89 11.23
N ILE A 103 -14.03 -15.55 10.97
CA ILE A 103 -13.57 -15.79 9.59
C ILE A 103 -14.49 -16.80 8.89
N ALA A 104 -14.91 -17.85 9.60
CA ALA A 104 -15.86 -18.83 9.08
C ALA A 104 -17.21 -18.23 8.71
N ALA A 105 -17.65 -17.15 9.38
CA ALA A 105 -18.86 -16.42 9.03
C ALA A 105 -18.75 -15.68 7.68
N GLU A 106 -17.54 -15.40 7.20
CA GLU A 106 -17.29 -14.85 5.86
C GLU A 106 -17.18 -15.94 4.78
N TRP A 107 -17.48 -17.20 5.09
CA TRP A 107 -17.49 -18.26 4.10
C TRP A 107 -18.59 -18.03 3.07
N HIS A 108 -18.26 -18.11 1.78
CA HIS A 108 -19.27 -17.89 0.75
C HIS A 108 -20.35 -18.99 0.81
N PRO A 109 -21.65 -18.64 0.81
CA PRO A 109 -22.74 -19.58 1.05
C PRO A 109 -22.90 -20.66 -0.04
N THR A 110 -22.62 -20.34 -1.30
CA THR A 110 -22.91 -21.24 -2.44
C THR A 110 -21.71 -21.59 -3.33
N LYS A 111 -20.58 -20.86 -3.26
CA LYS A 111 -19.45 -21.01 -4.21
C LYS A 111 -18.37 -22.00 -3.78
N ASN A 112 -18.52 -22.64 -2.63
CA ASN A 112 -17.57 -23.63 -2.12
C ASN A 112 -18.06 -25.09 -2.24
N ALA A 113 -19.11 -25.31 -3.05
CA ALA A 113 -19.76 -26.63 -3.17
C ALA A 113 -20.09 -27.22 -1.78
N ASP A 114 -19.78 -28.49 -1.54
CA ASP A 114 -20.04 -29.17 -0.26
C ASP A 114 -18.96 -28.91 0.81
N LEU A 115 -17.93 -28.11 0.51
CA LEU A 115 -16.86 -27.83 1.46
C LEU A 115 -17.34 -26.82 2.52
N LEU A 116 -17.39 -27.28 3.77
CA LEU A 116 -17.79 -26.48 4.92
C LEU A 116 -16.59 -25.97 5.74
N PRO A 117 -16.70 -24.82 6.43
CA PRO A 117 -15.68 -24.34 7.36
C PRO A 117 -15.31 -25.34 8.47
N SER A 118 -16.24 -26.21 8.85
CA SER A 118 -16.02 -27.28 9.85
C SER A 118 -15.26 -28.49 9.30
N LYS A 119 -15.12 -28.59 7.97
CA LYS A 119 -14.48 -29.71 7.25
C LYS A 119 -13.09 -29.35 6.69
N ILE A 120 -12.52 -28.25 7.14
CA ILE A 120 -11.20 -27.78 6.69
C ILE A 120 -10.37 -27.26 7.88
N VAL A 121 -9.08 -27.56 7.90
CA VAL A 121 -8.14 -27.06 8.92
C VAL A 121 -7.89 -25.56 8.73
N ALA A 122 -7.79 -24.82 9.84
CA ALA A 122 -7.56 -23.37 9.79
C ALA A 122 -6.23 -22.96 9.13
N GLY A 123 -5.25 -23.86 9.08
CA GLY A 123 -3.97 -23.67 8.40
C GLY A 123 -3.94 -24.12 6.94
N SER A 124 -5.09 -24.40 6.31
CA SER A 124 -5.15 -24.98 4.98
C SER A 124 -4.70 -24.01 3.88
N GLY A 125 -3.93 -24.50 2.92
CA GLY A 125 -3.59 -23.78 1.70
C GLY A 125 -4.70 -23.77 0.63
N CYS A 126 -5.86 -24.38 0.92
CA CYS A 126 -6.99 -24.44 -0.01
C CYS A 126 -7.52 -23.03 -0.29
N LYS A 127 -7.69 -22.71 -1.58
CA LYS A 127 -8.28 -21.45 -2.05
C LYS A 127 -9.79 -21.62 -2.15
N VAL A 128 -10.52 -20.80 -1.41
CA VAL A 128 -11.99 -20.86 -1.32
C VAL A 128 -12.57 -19.47 -1.56
N TRP A 129 -13.87 -19.43 -1.85
CA TRP A 129 -14.63 -18.20 -1.98
C TRP A 129 -15.06 -17.68 -0.60
N TRP A 130 -14.93 -16.37 -0.43
CA TRP A 130 -15.34 -15.62 0.75
C TRP A 130 -16.35 -14.56 0.35
N GLN A 131 -17.21 -14.18 1.30
CA GLN A 131 -18.16 -13.08 1.17
C GLN A 131 -18.11 -12.22 2.42
N CYS A 132 -17.92 -10.90 2.25
CA CYS A 132 -17.91 -9.95 3.36
C CYS A 132 -19.32 -9.41 3.60
N PRO A 133 -19.80 -9.29 4.85
CA PRO A 133 -21.12 -8.75 5.14
C PRO A 133 -21.28 -7.24 4.84
N GLN A 134 -20.18 -6.54 4.51
CA GLN A 134 -20.20 -5.10 4.24
C GLN A 134 -20.72 -4.73 2.84
N GLY A 135 -20.84 -5.71 1.94
CA GLY A 135 -21.40 -5.49 0.62
C GLY A 135 -21.77 -6.80 -0.06
N PRO A 136 -22.92 -6.86 -0.77
CA PRO A 136 -23.36 -8.10 -1.40
C PRO A 136 -22.42 -8.58 -2.51
N ASP A 137 -21.69 -7.66 -3.15
CA ASP A 137 -20.71 -7.90 -4.21
C ASP A 137 -19.27 -8.08 -3.67
N HIS A 138 -19.10 -8.09 -2.34
CA HIS A 138 -17.78 -8.28 -1.70
C HIS A 138 -17.42 -9.75 -1.68
N GLU A 139 -17.16 -10.30 -2.85
CA GLU A 139 -16.81 -11.70 -3.05
C GLU A 139 -15.39 -11.79 -3.59
N TRP A 140 -14.57 -12.66 -2.99
CA TRP A 140 -13.19 -12.88 -3.45
C TRP A 140 -12.71 -14.29 -3.13
N GLN A 141 -11.63 -14.70 -3.80
CA GLN A 141 -10.95 -15.96 -3.51
C GLN A 141 -9.65 -15.71 -2.74
N ALA A 142 -9.47 -16.41 -1.62
CA ALA A 142 -8.23 -16.39 -0.84
C ALA A 142 -7.98 -17.76 -0.20
N LYS A 143 -6.73 -18.05 0.16
CA LYS A 143 -6.43 -19.27 0.92
C LYS A 143 -6.89 -19.13 2.35
N VAL A 144 -7.34 -20.22 2.96
CA VAL A 144 -7.72 -20.23 4.39
C VAL A 144 -6.57 -19.76 5.28
N VAL A 145 -5.35 -20.22 5.01
CA VAL A 145 -4.15 -19.83 5.78
C VAL A 145 -3.81 -18.34 5.67
N ASP A 146 -4.07 -17.69 4.54
CA ASP A 146 -3.79 -16.25 4.36
C ASP A 146 -4.79 -15.40 5.17
N ARG A 147 -5.99 -15.92 5.41
CA ARG A 147 -7.02 -15.31 6.24
C ARG A 147 -6.71 -15.48 7.73
N THR A 148 -6.29 -16.66 8.15
CA THR A 148 -6.07 -17.00 9.58
C THR A 148 -4.71 -16.58 10.12
N ARG A 149 -3.64 -16.61 9.29
CA ARG A 149 -2.27 -16.25 9.72
C ARG A 149 -1.87 -14.84 9.33
N ALA A 150 -2.09 -14.47 8.06
CA ALA A 150 -1.70 -13.14 7.57
C ALA A 150 -2.78 -12.07 7.84
N GLY A 151 -3.97 -12.47 8.30
CA GLY A 151 -5.06 -11.55 8.64
C GLY A 151 -5.60 -10.79 7.43
N THR A 152 -5.48 -11.35 6.22
CA THR A 152 -5.97 -10.68 5.01
C THR A 152 -7.49 -10.49 5.06
N GLY A 153 -7.94 -9.26 4.81
CA GLY A 153 -9.36 -8.89 4.87
C GLY A 153 -10.06 -8.92 3.52
N CYS A 154 -11.25 -8.30 3.46
CA CYS A 154 -11.96 -8.09 2.20
C CYS A 154 -11.20 -7.07 1.30
N PRO A 155 -10.92 -7.40 0.03
CA PRO A 155 -10.23 -6.50 -0.88
C PRO A 155 -11.09 -5.29 -1.27
N CYS A 156 -12.42 -5.40 -1.25
CA CYS A 156 -13.32 -4.28 -1.48
C CYS A 156 -13.27 -3.27 -0.31
N CYS A 157 -13.36 -3.73 0.93
CA CYS A 157 -13.25 -2.86 2.11
C CYS A 157 -11.90 -2.12 2.18
N SER A 158 -10.81 -2.81 1.80
CA SER A 158 -9.46 -2.22 1.76
C SER A 158 -9.18 -1.35 0.52
N GLY A 159 -10.13 -1.25 -0.43
CA GLY A 159 -9.97 -0.44 -1.65
C GLY A 159 -9.07 -1.05 -2.73
N ASN A 160 -8.69 -2.33 -2.57
CA ASN A 160 -7.87 -3.09 -3.52
C ASN A 160 -8.68 -3.75 -4.64
N GLN A 161 -10.00 -3.87 -4.47
CA GLN A 161 -10.94 -4.35 -5.49
C GLN A 161 -12.11 -3.38 -5.58
N VAL A 162 -12.56 -3.08 -6.80
CA VAL A 162 -13.74 -2.23 -7.02
C VAL A 162 -15.01 -2.95 -6.60
N SER A 163 -15.93 -2.20 -6.01
CA SER A 163 -17.25 -2.63 -5.57
C SER A 163 -18.22 -1.46 -5.71
N VAL A 164 -19.51 -1.79 -5.80
CA VAL A 164 -20.60 -0.81 -5.78
C VAL A 164 -20.60 0.07 -4.53
N THR A 165 -19.92 -0.33 -3.45
CA THR A 165 -19.83 0.44 -2.21
C THR A 165 -18.59 1.33 -2.11
N ASN A 166 -17.58 1.17 -2.98
CA ASN A 166 -16.30 1.87 -2.87
C ASN A 166 -15.83 2.57 -4.16
N SER A 167 -16.63 2.50 -5.23
CA SER A 167 -16.30 3.16 -6.49
C SER A 167 -16.22 4.68 -6.34
N LEU A 168 -15.49 5.33 -7.25
CA LEU A 168 -15.42 6.79 -7.31
C LEU A 168 -16.82 7.40 -7.46
N ALA A 169 -17.63 6.83 -8.36
CA ALA A 169 -19.02 7.26 -8.58
C ALA A 169 -19.84 7.24 -7.29
N LYS A 170 -19.69 6.17 -6.49
CA LYS A 170 -20.46 6.01 -5.26
C LYS A 170 -20.01 6.96 -4.15
N LYS A 171 -18.70 7.10 -3.95
CA LYS A 171 -18.14 7.86 -2.81
C LYS A 171 -17.97 9.35 -3.08
N HIS A 172 -17.73 9.74 -4.33
CA HIS A 172 -17.47 11.14 -4.72
C HIS A 172 -18.24 11.52 -5.99
N PRO A 173 -19.58 11.60 -5.94
CA PRO A 173 -20.40 11.96 -7.10
C PRO A 173 -20.06 13.33 -7.70
N HIS A 174 -19.58 14.28 -6.89
CA HIS A 174 -19.11 15.58 -7.38
C HIS A 174 -17.89 15.48 -8.30
N LEU A 175 -17.02 14.47 -8.11
CA LEU A 175 -15.87 14.24 -9.00
C LEU A 175 -16.28 13.59 -10.33
N VAL A 176 -17.41 12.88 -10.37
CA VAL A 176 -17.96 12.35 -11.63
C VAL A 176 -18.26 13.48 -12.62
N ALA A 177 -18.75 14.61 -12.12
CA ALA A 177 -19.01 15.80 -12.95
C ALA A 177 -17.74 16.41 -13.56
N GLU A 178 -16.57 16.14 -12.96
CA GLU A 178 -15.26 16.55 -13.50
C GLU A 178 -14.58 15.44 -14.31
N TRP A 179 -15.19 14.26 -14.46
CA TRP A 179 -14.64 13.19 -15.28
C TRP A 179 -14.62 13.60 -16.74
N HIS A 180 -13.48 13.44 -17.42
CA HIS A 180 -13.42 13.84 -18.82
C HIS A 180 -14.32 12.93 -19.69
N PRO A 181 -15.21 13.49 -20.53
CA PRO A 181 -16.24 12.72 -21.22
C PRO A 181 -15.72 11.71 -22.24
N THR A 182 -14.59 12.00 -22.91
CA THR A 182 -14.09 11.19 -24.04
C THR A 182 -12.65 10.67 -23.91
N LYS A 183 -11.87 11.10 -22.92
CA LYS A 183 -10.43 10.78 -22.83
C LYS A 183 -10.10 9.61 -21.89
N ASN A 184 -11.11 9.06 -21.21
CA ASN A 184 -10.96 7.93 -20.29
C ASN A 184 -11.61 6.67 -20.86
N ILE A 185 -11.37 6.38 -22.14
CA ILE A 185 -12.10 5.42 -22.99
C ILE A 185 -12.47 4.12 -22.25
N ASP A 186 -11.50 3.46 -21.62
CA ASP A 186 -11.70 2.14 -20.97
C ASP A 186 -12.03 2.21 -19.48
N LEU A 187 -12.26 3.41 -18.93
CA LEU A 187 -12.49 3.62 -17.50
C LEU A 187 -13.71 4.49 -17.26
N THR A 188 -14.61 3.99 -16.44
CA THR A 188 -15.73 4.76 -15.90
C THR A 188 -15.53 4.99 -14.39
N PRO A 189 -16.16 6.04 -13.83
CA PRO A 189 -16.13 6.28 -12.38
C PRO A 189 -16.69 5.13 -11.52
N GLU A 190 -17.52 4.26 -12.10
CA GLU A 190 -18.08 3.06 -11.44
C GLU A 190 -17.06 1.91 -11.36
N CYS A 191 -16.12 1.82 -12.31
CA CYS A 191 -15.17 0.72 -12.42
C CYS A 191 -13.80 1.00 -11.76
N ILE A 192 -13.70 2.06 -10.96
CA ILE A 192 -12.48 2.48 -10.28
C ILE A 192 -12.76 2.83 -8.82
N THR A 193 -11.86 2.44 -7.91
CA THR A 193 -11.98 2.78 -6.49
C THR A 193 -11.63 4.24 -6.24
N SER A 194 -12.24 4.87 -5.23
CA SER A 194 -11.98 6.27 -4.87
C SER A 194 -10.50 6.53 -4.50
N GLY A 195 -9.79 5.52 -3.98
CA GLY A 195 -8.37 5.62 -3.62
C GLY A 195 -7.39 5.26 -4.74
N SER A 196 -7.84 5.08 -5.98
CA SER A 196 -6.99 4.54 -7.04
C SER A 196 -5.84 5.48 -7.43
N SER A 197 -4.64 4.93 -7.59
CA SER A 197 -3.47 5.66 -8.09
C SER A 197 -3.47 5.87 -9.62
N LYS A 198 -4.44 5.29 -10.35
CA LYS A 198 -4.54 5.44 -11.82
C LYS A 198 -4.76 6.91 -12.18
N LYS A 199 -3.93 7.41 -13.09
CA LYS A 199 -4.09 8.74 -13.70
C LYS A 199 -5.16 8.69 -14.77
N VAL A 200 -6.12 9.60 -14.66
CA VAL A 200 -7.22 9.77 -15.61
C VAL A 200 -7.34 11.24 -15.98
N TRP A 201 -8.02 11.52 -17.08
CA TRP A 201 -8.30 12.87 -17.54
C TRP A 201 -9.49 13.46 -16.78
N TRP A 202 -9.34 14.70 -16.37
CA TRP A 202 -10.35 15.51 -15.70
C TRP A 202 -10.65 16.74 -16.55
N LYS A 203 -11.88 17.25 -16.43
CA LYS A 203 -12.34 18.47 -17.09
C LYS A 203 -13.08 19.34 -16.07
N CYS A 204 -12.61 20.57 -15.87
CA CYS A 204 -13.22 21.48 -14.92
C CYS A 204 -14.36 22.24 -15.60
N SER A 205 -15.46 22.48 -14.89
CA SER A 205 -16.58 23.29 -15.39
C SER A 205 -16.28 24.78 -15.47
N GLN A 206 -15.21 25.26 -14.82
CA GLN A 206 -14.85 26.69 -14.77
C GLN A 206 -14.16 27.19 -16.04
N GLY A 207 -13.66 26.31 -16.88
CA GLY A 207 -12.94 26.67 -18.10
C GLY A 207 -12.98 25.52 -19.10
N PRO A 208 -13.38 25.77 -20.37
CA PRO A 208 -13.49 24.69 -21.36
C PRO A 208 -12.13 24.07 -21.72
N ASP A 209 -11.03 24.80 -21.52
CA ASP A 209 -9.63 24.42 -21.72
C ASP A 209 -8.97 23.80 -20.48
N HIS A 210 -9.69 23.76 -19.35
CA HIS A 210 -9.19 23.19 -18.10
C HIS A 210 -9.27 21.65 -18.13
N GLU A 211 -8.39 21.04 -18.92
CA GLU A 211 -8.26 19.60 -19.04
C GLU A 211 -6.90 19.13 -18.54
N TRP A 212 -6.87 18.21 -17.59
CA TRP A 212 -5.60 17.74 -16.99
C TRP A 212 -5.65 16.27 -16.60
N GLN A 213 -4.47 15.68 -16.42
CA GLN A 213 -4.34 14.35 -15.84
C GLN A 213 -4.01 14.42 -14.34
N SER A 214 -4.69 13.61 -13.54
CA SER A 214 -4.38 13.42 -12.12
C SER A 214 -4.85 12.03 -11.67
N SER A 215 -4.26 11.50 -10.60
CA SER A 215 -4.72 10.24 -10.02
C SER A 215 -6.10 10.44 -9.39
N VAL A 216 -6.91 9.38 -9.35
CA VAL A 216 -8.20 9.44 -8.63
C VAL A 216 -7.99 9.74 -7.15
N GLY A 217 -7.02 9.09 -6.52
CA GLY A 217 -6.66 9.31 -5.11
C GLY A 217 -6.26 10.76 -4.80
N ASP A 218 -5.47 11.43 -5.66
CA ASP A 218 -5.11 12.84 -5.46
C ASP A 218 -6.36 13.73 -5.46
N ARG A 219 -7.29 13.43 -6.35
CA ARG A 219 -8.53 14.19 -6.52
C ARG A 219 -9.46 14.00 -5.34
N THR A 220 -9.61 12.77 -4.84
CA THR A 220 -10.39 12.50 -3.62
C THR A 220 -9.76 13.08 -2.37
N ASN A 221 -8.43 13.26 -2.35
CA ASN A 221 -7.69 13.93 -1.27
C ASN A 221 -7.74 15.47 -1.37
N GLY A 222 -8.56 16.05 -2.25
CA GLY A 222 -8.83 17.48 -2.32
C GLY A 222 -7.93 18.26 -3.29
N ARG A 223 -7.11 17.60 -4.11
CA ARG A 223 -6.31 18.30 -5.12
C ARG A 223 -7.19 18.87 -6.22
N SER A 224 -7.47 20.17 -6.16
CA SER A 224 -8.35 20.89 -7.11
C SER A 224 -7.76 21.10 -8.51
N CYS A 225 -8.57 21.64 -9.43
CA CYS A 225 -8.18 21.99 -10.79
C CYS A 225 -6.90 22.86 -10.80
N PRO A 226 -5.83 22.43 -11.49
CA PRO A 226 -4.54 23.13 -11.47
C PRO A 226 -4.57 24.50 -12.16
N PHE A 227 -5.49 24.71 -13.10
CA PHE A 227 -5.68 25.99 -13.77
C PHE A 227 -6.37 27.02 -12.87
N CYS A 228 -7.46 26.61 -12.19
CA CYS A 228 -8.20 27.49 -11.28
C CYS A 228 -7.33 28.01 -10.12
N CYS A 229 -6.46 27.15 -9.58
CA CYS A 229 -5.54 27.55 -8.50
C CYS A 229 -4.19 28.12 -9.00
N GLY A 230 -4.05 28.42 -10.30
CA GLY A 230 -2.87 29.07 -10.85
C GLY A 230 -1.58 28.24 -10.89
N ARG A 231 -1.67 26.92 -10.72
CA ARG A 231 -0.52 25.98 -10.85
C ARG A 231 -0.20 25.67 -12.31
N GLN A 232 -1.18 25.78 -13.21
CA GLN A 232 -1.00 25.65 -14.65
C GLN A 232 -1.58 26.86 -15.35
N VAL A 233 -0.96 27.26 -16.45
CA VAL A 233 -1.45 28.34 -17.32
C VAL A 233 -2.57 27.82 -18.22
N SER A 234 -3.57 28.66 -18.43
CA SER A 234 -4.76 28.50 -19.27
C SER A 234 -4.99 29.83 -19.99
N GLU A 235 -5.86 29.82 -20.99
CA GLU A 235 -6.20 31.04 -21.72
C GLU A 235 -6.86 32.09 -20.81
N SER A 236 -7.54 31.66 -19.74
CA SER A 236 -8.26 32.52 -18.81
C SER A 236 -7.46 33.02 -17.60
N ASN A 237 -6.27 32.45 -17.34
CA ASN A 237 -5.50 32.74 -16.12
C ASN A 237 -4.06 33.21 -16.33
N SER A 238 -3.66 33.42 -17.58
CA SER A 238 -2.33 33.92 -17.92
C SER A 238 -2.10 35.34 -17.37
N LEU A 239 -0.83 35.72 -17.22
CA LEU A 239 -0.44 37.06 -16.80
C LEU A 239 -0.94 38.11 -17.79
N ALA A 240 -0.83 37.85 -19.10
CA ALA A 240 -1.33 38.73 -20.15
C ALA A 240 -2.83 39.05 -20.00
N VAL A 241 -3.63 38.05 -19.63
CA VAL A 241 -5.08 38.20 -19.50
C VAL A 241 -5.48 38.83 -18.17
N LYS A 242 -4.88 38.38 -17.06
CA LYS A 242 -5.25 38.89 -15.72
C LYS A 242 -4.63 40.24 -15.37
N PHE A 243 -3.46 40.56 -15.93
CA PHE A 243 -2.68 41.76 -15.61
C PHE A 243 -2.12 42.41 -16.88
N PRO A 244 -2.97 42.89 -17.81
CA PRO A 244 -2.55 43.40 -19.11
C PRO A 244 -1.52 44.55 -19.00
N LYS A 245 -1.72 45.50 -18.08
CA LYS A 245 -0.77 46.60 -17.85
C LYS A 245 0.62 46.11 -17.42
N LEU A 246 0.68 45.06 -16.59
CA LEU A 246 1.96 44.49 -16.18
C LEU A 246 2.59 43.70 -17.33
N ALA A 247 1.77 43.04 -18.16
CA ALA A 247 2.24 42.34 -19.34
C ALA A 247 2.83 43.27 -20.41
N GLU A 248 2.39 44.54 -20.48
CA GLU A 248 3.04 45.57 -21.32
C GLU A 248 4.48 45.86 -20.89
N GLU A 249 4.81 45.66 -19.61
CA GLU A 249 6.19 45.80 -19.11
C GLU A 249 7.03 44.52 -19.32
N TRP A 250 6.49 43.48 -19.96
CA TRP A 250 7.25 42.30 -20.30
C TRP A 250 8.33 42.65 -21.32
N HIS A 251 9.58 42.30 -21.04
CA HIS A 251 10.67 42.67 -21.95
C HIS A 251 10.47 42.04 -23.35
N PRO A 252 10.53 42.81 -24.45
CA PRO A 252 10.14 42.36 -25.79
C PRO A 252 10.98 41.22 -26.37
N THR A 253 12.29 41.18 -26.05
CA THR A 253 13.23 40.21 -26.63
C THR A 253 13.91 39.29 -25.61
N LYS A 254 14.25 39.77 -24.40
CA LYS A 254 15.08 39.02 -23.43
C LYS A 254 14.42 37.82 -22.75
N ASN A 255 13.11 37.63 -22.92
CA ASN A 255 12.39 36.50 -22.33
C ASN A 255 12.09 35.40 -23.35
N GLN A 256 12.43 35.57 -24.63
CA GLN A 256 12.09 34.60 -25.67
C GLN A 256 12.70 33.22 -25.38
N PRO A 257 11.96 32.12 -25.61
CA PRO A 257 10.64 32.05 -26.27
C PRO A 257 9.45 32.24 -25.31
N LEU A 258 9.68 32.59 -24.05
CA LEU A 258 8.62 32.75 -23.05
C LEU A 258 7.90 34.08 -23.17
N THR A 259 6.58 34.02 -23.26
CA THR A 259 5.69 35.18 -23.37
C THR A 259 4.77 35.28 -22.14
N SER A 260 4.21 36.46 -21.90
CA SER A 260 3.34 36.73 -20.76
C SER A 260 2.01 35.94 -20.79
N ASP A 261 1.60 35.42 -21.94
CA ASP A 261 0.44 34.50 -22.05
C ASP A 261 0.75 33.06 -21.61
N LYS A 262 2.04 32.71 -21.41
CA LYS A 262 2.48 31.37 -21.03
C LYS A 262 2.81 31.22 -19.54
N VAL A 263 2.50 32.23 -18.74
CA VAL A 263 2.86 32.26 -17.31
C VAL A 263 1.66 32.70 -16.49
N THR A 264 1.49 32.13 -15.30
CA THR A 264 0.45 32.58 -14.36
C THR A 264 0.97 33.72 -13.49
N SER A 265 0.06 34.55 -12.97
CA SER A 265 0.41 35.67 -12.08
C SER A 265 1.07 35.26 -10.77
N GLY A 266 0.89 34.01 -10.33
CA GLY A 266 1.55 33.43 -9.15
C GLY A 266 2.91 32.79 -9.43
N SER A 267 3.44 32.90 -10.65
CA SER A 267 4.67 32.22 -11.04
C SER A 267 5.90 32.78 -10.34
N ASN A 268 6.78 31.88 -9.87
CA ASN A 268 8.07 32.22 -9.25
C ASN A 268 9.21 32.42 -10.26
N ILE A 269 8.94 32.31 -11.56
CA ILE A 269 9.95 32.50 -12.59
C ILE A 269 10.48 33.94 -12.55
N LYS A 270 11.79 34.09 -12.72
CA LYS A 270 12.46 35.39 -12.83
C LYS A 270 12.62 35.73 -14.30
N VAL A 271 12.08 36.88 -14.70
CA VAL A 271 12.05 37.34 -16.10
C VAL A 271 12.52 38.78 -16.18
N TRP A 272 12.89 39.20 -17.39
CA TRP A 272 13.23 40.59 -17.69
C TRP A 272 11.96 41.43 -17.86
N TRP A 273 12.00 42.63 -17.32
CA TRP A 273 10.97 43.66 -17.45
C TRP A 273 11.58 44.90 -18.08
N ALA A 274 10.76 45.66 -18.79
CA ALA A 274 11.10 46.94 -19.39
C ALA A 274 10.01 47.95 -19.03
N CYS A 275 10.38 49.12 -18.53
CA CYS A 275 9.43 50.19 -18.23
C CYS A 275 9.35 51.17 -19.39
N ASN A 276 8.15 51.62 -19.75
CA ASN A 276 7.94 52.62 -20.80
C ASN A 276 8.44 54.03 -20.41
N ALA A 277 8.83 54.26 -19.16
CA ALA A 277 9.34 55.54 -18.68
C ALA A 277 10.77 55.84 -19.14
N GLY A 278 11.56 54.82 -19.51
CA GLY A 278 12.93 54.98 -19.98
C GLY A 278 13.41 53.74 -20.72
N SER A 279 14.09 53.91 -21.85
CA SER A 279 14.57 52.78 -22.66
C SER A 279 15.64 51.93 -21.97
N ASP A 280 16.32 52.47 -20.96
CA ASP A 280 17.31 51.78 -20.12
C ASP A 280 16.69 51.18 -18.84
N HIS A 281 15.38 51.33 -18.64
CA HIS A 281 14.69 50.80 -17.47
C HIS A 281 14.42 49.31 -17.64
N GLU A 282 15.47 48.51 -17.59
CA GLU A 282 15.41 47.07 -17.76
C GLU A 282 15.90 46.36 -16.50
N TRP A 283 15.13 45.40 -15.99
CA TRP A 283 15.51 44.67 -14.77
C TRP A 283 14.92 43.29 -14.70
N GLN A 284 15.49 42.45 -13.83
CA GLN A 284 14.95 41.12 -13.54
C GLN A 284 14.18 41.10 -12.23
N ALA A 285 12.97 40.54 -12.26
CA ALA A 285 12.14 40.29 -11.08
C ALA A 285 11.27 39.05 -11.29
N LYS A 286 10.80 38.43 -10.19
CA LYS A 286 9.84 37.33 -10.31
C LYS A 286 8.45 37.86 -10.68
N VAL A 287 7.68 37.07 -11.43
CA VAL A 287 6.32 37.45 -11.84
C VAL A 287 5.41 37.70 -10.63
N ASN A 288 5.39 36.77 -9.67
CA ASN A 288 4.58 36.93 -8.46
C ASN A 288 5.00 38.12 -7.58
N ASP A 289 6.29 38.45 -7.52
CA ASP A 289 6.78 39.62 -6.80
C ASP A 289 6.24 40.92 -7.43
N ARG A 290 6.23 41.00 -8.78
CA ARG A 290 5.65 42.14 -9.51
C ARG A 290 4.14 42.28 -9.28
N VAL A 291 3.42 41.16 -9.21
CA VAL A 291 1.95 41.16 -9.03
C VAL A 291 1.54 41.49 -7.59
N SER A 292 2.18 40.86 -6.60
CA SER A 292 1.73 40.90 -5.20
C SER A 292 2.27 42.09 -4.42
N GLN A 293 3.50 42.53 -4.71
CA GLN A 293 4.14 43.61 -3.98
C GLN A 293 4.05 44.95 -4.71
N GLY A 294 3.48 44.99 -5.92
CA GLY A 294 3.43 46.20 -6.73
C GLY A 294 4.82 46.79 -6.95
N GLN A 295 5.83 45.93 -7.13
CA GLN A 295 7.22 46.36 -7.34
C GLN A 295 7.27 47.20 -8.62
N ASN A 296 7.28 48.52 -8.42
CA ASN A 296 7.39 49.52 -9.47
C ASN A 296 8.77 49.42 -10.13
N CYS A 297 8.91 50.05 -11.29
CA CYS A 297 10.20 50.18 -11.94
C CYS A 297 11.26 50.73 -10.94
N PRO A 298 12.35 49.98 -10.65
CA PRO A 298 13.34 50.35 -9.64
C PRO A 298 14.08 51.65 -9.99
N PHE A 299 14.08 52.02 -11.27
CA PHE A 299 14.62 53.28 -11.77
C PHE A 299 13.64 54.42 -11.50
N CYS A 300 12.34 54.27 -11.82
CA CYS A 300 11.34 55.30 -11.54
C CYS A 300 11.23 55.66 -10.05
N VAL A 301 11.42 54.69 -9.15
CA VAL A 301 11.35 54.92 -7.69
C VAL A 301 12.70 55.27 -7.06
N GLY A 302 13.76 55.46 -7.87
CA GLY A 302 15.07 55.91 -7.39
C GLY A 302 15.88 54.86 -6.61
N GLN A 303 15.51 53.58 -6.67
CA GLN A 303 16.29 52.49 -6.07
C GLN A 303 17.50 52.09 -6.92
N ARG A 304 17.47 52.41 -8.22
CA ARG A 304 18.57 52.19 -9.17
C ARG A 304 18.77 53.44 -10.01
N VAL A 305 20.02 53.79 -10.27
CA VAL A 305 20.39 54.91 -11.15
C VAL A 305 20.18 54.50 -12.62
N SER A 306 19.71 55.44 -13.41
CA SER A 306 19.38 55.40 -14.84
C SER A 306 19.63 56.79 -15.41
N ILE A 307 19.78 56.89 -16.74
CA ILE A 307 19.90 58.17 -17.42
C ILE A 307 18.73 59.12 -17.13
N THR A 308 17.54 58.61 -16.76
CA THR A 308 16.37 59.45 -16.49
C THR A 308 16.27 59.93 -15.03
N ASN A 309 17.08 59.38 -14.13
CA ASN A 309 17.02 59.71 -12.69
C ASN A 309 18.38 60.01 -12.05
N SER A 310 19.43 60.13 -12.85
CA SER A 310 20.77 60.49 -12.38
C SER A 310 20.80 61.91 -11.82
N LEU A 311 21.81 62.19 -10.99
CA LEU A 311 21.97 63.49 -10.36
C LEU A 311 22.16 64.59 -11.42
N SER A 312 22.93 64.30 -12.47
CA SER A 312 23.15 65.20 -13.60
C SER A 312 21.87 65.52 -14.37
N THR A 313 20.93 64.56 -14.44
CA THR A 313 19.66 64.72 -15.14
C THR A 313 18.61 65.45 -14.30
N GLN A 314 18.46 65.07 -13.03
CA GLN A 314 17.41 65.64 -12.16
C GLN A 314 17.82 66.94 -11.48
N PHE A 315 19.11 67.11 -11.19
CA PHE A 315 19.63 68.26 -10.44
C PHE A 315 20.94 68.78 -11.06
N PRO A 316 20.90 69.36 -12.28
CA PRO A 316 22.11 69.84 -12.97
C PRO A 316 22.95 70.82 -12.14
N ASP A 317 22.30 71.71 -11.39
CA ASP A 317 22.97 72.69 -10.54
C ASP A 317 23.74 72.03 -9.39
N ILE A 318 23.19 70.95 -8.82
CA ILE A 318 23.87 70.17 -7.77
C ILE A 318 24.97 69.31 -8.38
N ALA A 319 24.71 68.70 -9.55
CA ALA A 319 25.70 67.92 -10.29
C ALA A 319 26.92 68.76 -10.69
N SER A 320 26.75 70.05 -11.00
CA SER A 320 27.86 70.97 -11.30
C SER A 320 28.81 71.20 -10.13
N GLN A 321 28.34 70.94 -8.90
CA GLN A 321 29.12 71.03 -7.67
C GLN A 321 29.81 69.69 -7.31
N TRP A 322 29.71 68.67 -8.18
CA TRP A 322 30.27 67.35 -7.91
C TRP A 322 31.80 67.35 -7.85
N HIS A 323 32.34 66.86 -6.73
CA HIS A 323 33.79 66.84 -6.52
C HIS A 323 34.39 65.51 -6.99
N SER A 324 34.90 65.48 -8.23
CA SER A 324 35.45 64.27 -8.88
C SER A 324 36.50 63.51 -8.05
N ILE A 325 37.38 64.21 -7.33
CA ILE A 325 38.43 63.56 -6.53
C ILE A 325 37.90 62.98 -5.20
N LYS A 326 36.98 63.67 -4.52
CA LYS A 326 36.46 63.23 -3.22
C LYS A 326 35.39 62.15 -3.35
N ASN A 327 34.68 62.13 -4.48
CA ASN A 327 33.63 61.17 -4.76
C ASN A 327 34.14 59.91 -5.48
N LEU A 328 35.47 59.76 -5.62
CA LEU A 328 36.14 58.56 -6.13
C LEU A 328 35.55 58.08 -7.48
N ASP A 329 35.08 56.84 -7.53
CA ASP A 329 34.60 56.18 -8.74
C ASP A 329 33.15 56.57 -9.11
N PHE A 330 32.47 57.32 -8.26
CA PHE A 330 31.09 57.75 -8.53
C PHE A 330 31.05 58.95 -9.45
N ARG A 331 30.14 58.90 -10.42
CA ARG A 331 29.86 59.99 -11.34
C ARG A 331 28.44 60.52 -11.11
N PRO A 332 28.19 61.80 -11.40
CA PRO A 332 26.87 62.37 -11.26
C PRO A 332 25.89 61.92 -12.37
N ASP A 333 26.38 61.35 -13.48
CA ASP A 333 25.59 60.76 -14.56
C ASP A 333 25.16 59.30 -14.36
#